data_AF-A0A0N9ZLE4-F1
#
_entry.id   AF-A0A0N9ZLE4-F1
#
_cell.length_a   1.000
_cell.length_b   1.000
_cell.length_c   1.000
_cell.angle_alpha   90.00
_cell.angle_beta   90.00
_cell.angle_gamma   90.00
#
_symmetry.space_group_name_H-M   'P 1'
#
loop_
_entity.id
_entity.type
_entity.pdbx_description
1 polymer ?
#
loop_
_entity_poly.entity_id
_entity_poly.type
_entity_poly.pdbx_seq_one_letter_code
_entity_poly.pdbx_strand_id
1 'polypeptide(L)' 'MMTTLEEREPQLRPLILAQAAELNEEVLLSREGRQLLSEKIKTTINDYLERWGYEPFIHSVELTSFLIT' A
#
# COMPACT_ATOMS: atom_id res chain seq x y z
N MET A 1 21.90 -6.24 4.41
CA MET A 1 21.35 -4.96 4.86
C MET A 1 19.87 -5.16 5.04
N MET A 2 19.36 -5.06 6.27
CA MET A 2 17.92 -5.01 6.53
C MET A 2 17.39 -3.85 5.70
N THR A 3 16.41 -4.12 4.84
CA THR A 3 15.95 -3.07 3.92
C THR A 3 15.21 -2.04 4.74
N THR A 4 15.41 -0.76 4.44
CA THR A 4 14.73 0.39 5.09
C THR A 4 13.21 0.23 5.16
N LEU A 5 12.66 -0.65 4.31
CA LEU A 5 11.27 -1.09 4.30
C LEU A 5 10.90 -1.98 5.50
N GLU A 6 11.71 -2.99 5.84
CA GLU A 6 11.45 -3.92 6.95
C GLU A 6 11.48 -3.21 8.30
N GLU A 7 12.39 -2.26 8.48
CA GLU A 7 12.46 -1.45 9.70
C GLU A 7 11.24 -0.52 9.86
N ARG A 8 10.61 -0.14 8.75
CA ARG A 8 9.48 0.79 8.71
C ARG A 8 8.13 0.12 8.49
N GLU A 9 8.12 -1.19 8.24
CA GLU A 9 6.92 -1.99 8.07
C GLU A 9 5.87 -1.72 9.17
N PRO A 10 6.24 -1.61 10.47
CA PRO A 10 5.25 -1.34 11.54
C PRO A 10 4.52 0.00 11.38
N GLN A 11 5.18 0.99 10.79
CA GLN A 11 4.65 2.35 10.58
C GLN A 11 3.85 2.44 9.27
N LEU A 12 4.25 1.68 8.25
CA LEU A 12 3.60 1.65 6.96
C LEU A 12 2.34 0.78 6.96
N ARG A 13 2.32 -0.31 7.72
CA ARG A 13 1.19 -1.24 7.83
C ARG A 13 -0.16 -0.56 8.14
N PRO A 14 -0.29 0.34 9.14
CA PRO A 14 -1.56 1.03 9.38
C PRO A 14 -2.00 1.92 8.21
N LEU A 15 -1.07 2.52 7.46
CA LEU A 15 -1.37 3.33 6.29
C LEU A 15 -1.96 2.47 5.15
N ILE A 16 -1.39 1.29 4.93
CA ILE A 16 -1.87 0.32 3.94
C ILE A 16 -3.29 -0.15 4.31
N LEU A 17 -3.52 -0.48 5.58
CA LEU A 17 -4.82 -0.94 6.06
C LEU A 17 -5.90 0.15 5.93
N ALA A 18 -5.57 1.42 6.19
CA ALA A 18 -6.49 2.53 6.00
C ALA A 18 -6.92 2.66 4.53
N GLN A 19 -6.01 2.43 3.57
CA GLN A 19 -6.36 2.45 2.15
C GLN A 19 -7.28 1.30 1.73
N ALA A 20 -7.17 0.15 2.40
CA ALA A 20 -8.00 -1.02 2.14
C ALA A 20 -9.36 -0.97 2.84
N ALA A 21 -9.47 -0.31 4.00
CA ALA A 21 -10.68 -0.26 4.83
C ALA A 21 -11.83 0.53 4.20
N GLU A 22 -11.54 1.48 3.30
CA GLU A 22 -12.55 2.32 2.63
C GLU A 22 -13.05 1.72 1.30
N LEU A 23 -12.62 0.52 0.93
CA LEU A 23 -12.92 -0.04 -0.38
C LEU A 23 -14.12 -0.99 -0.33
N ASN A 24 -15.04 -0.75 -1.25
CA ASN A 24 -16.16 -1.66 -1.49
C ASN A 24 -15.68 -2.96 -2.14
N GLU A 25 -16.33 -4.06 -1.79
CA GLU A 25 -16.06 -5.41 -2.29
C GLU A 25 -16.03 -5.49 -3.82
N GLU A 26 -16.93 -4.76 -4.50
CA GLU A 26 -16.98 -4.69 -5.97
C GLU A 26 -15.68 -4.13 -6.59
N VAL A 27 -15.04 -3.16 -5.93
CA VAL A 27 -13.77 -2.58 -6.38
C VAL A 27 -12.66 -3.63 -6.28
N LEU A 28 -12.67 -4.40 -5.19
CA LEU A 28 -11.67 -5.42 -4.88
C LEU A 28 -11.81 -6.68 -5.76
N LEU A 29 -13.03 -6.99 -6.20
CA LEU A 29 -13.31 -8.10 -7.11
C LEU A 29 -12.85 -7.81 -8.55
N SER A 30 -12.85 -6.55 -8.97
CA SER A 30 -12.40 -6.14 -10.30
C SER A 30 -10.86 -6.13 -10.44
N ARG A 31 -10.34 -6.52 -11.60
CA ARG A 31 -8.90 -6.42 -11.90
C ARG A 31 -8.41 -4.97 -11.87
N GLU A 32 -9.22 -4.06 -12.42
CA GLU A 32 -8.91 -2.64 -12.50
C GLU A 32 -8.89 -1.98 -11.12
N GLY A 33 -9.85 -2.31 -10.25
CA GLY A 33 -9.89 -1.81 -8.88
C GLY A 33 -8.74 -2.33 -8.02
N ARG A 34 -8.31 -3.59 -8.20
CA ARG A 34 -7.06 -4.08 -7.56
C ARG A 34 -5.83 -3.33 -8.04
N GLN A 35 -5.74 -3.03 -9.33
CA GLN A 35 -4.61 -2.27 -9.88
C GLN A 35 -4.62 -0.82 -9.37
N LEU A 36 -5.79 -0.19 -9.31
CA LEU A 36 -5.98 1.14 -8.73
C LEU A 36 -5.59 1.15 -7.25
N LEU A 37 -5.95 0.11 -6.50
CA LEU A 37 -5.58 -0.04 -5.09
C LEU A 37 -4.06 -0.13 -4.91
N SER A 38 -3.37 -0.96 -5.69
CA SER A 38 -1.90 -1.06 -5.65
C SER A 38 -1.25 0.31 -5.89
N GLU A 39 -1.72 1.06 -6.89
CA GLU A 39 -1.19 2.40 -7.17
C GLU A 39 -1.51 3.39 -6.03
N LYS A 40 -2.73 3.35 -5.48
CA LYS A 40 -3.12 4.19 -4.34
C LYS A 40 -2.26 3.93 -3.10
N ILE A 41 -1.99 2.67 -2.80
CA ILE A 41 -1.10 2.27 -1.69
C ILE A 41 0.32 2.78 -1.94
N LYS A 42 0.85 2.57 -3.15
CA LYS A 42 2.20 3.04 -3.53
C LYS A 42 2.35 4.56 -3.32
N THR A 43 1.44 5.33 -3.91
CA THR A 43 1.46 6.80 -3.81
C THR A 43 1.32 7.24 -2.36
N THR A 44 0.38 6.65 -1.61
CA THR A 44 0.20 6.99 -0.19
C THR A 44 1.47 6.73 0.60
N ILE A 45 2.10 5.57 0.47
CA ILE A 45 3.34 5.27 1.20
C ILE A 45 4.43 6.28 0.84
N ASN A 46 4.65 6.54 -0.45
CA ASN A 46 5.68 7.47 -0.89
C ASN A 46 5.40 8.91 -0.40
N ASP A 47 4.16 9.39 -0.44
CA ASP A 47 3.78 10.71 0.09
C ASP A 47 4.06 10.83 1.59
N TYR A 48 3.80 9.78 2.37
CA TYR A 48 4.12 9.75 3.80
C TYR A 48 5.62 9.69 4.06
N LEU A 49 6.36 8.94 3.26
CA LEU A 49 7.83 8.90 3.32
C LEU A 49 8.42 10.29 3.06
N GLU A 50 7.94 11.00 2.04
CA GLU A 50 8.36 12.39 1.76
C GLU A 50 8.05 13.33 2.92
N ARG A 51 6.85 13.22 3.51
CA ARG A 51 6.47 14.02 4.70
C ARG A 51 7.35 13.75 5.92
N TRP A 52 7.93 12.56 6.01
CA TRP A 52 8.89 12.19 7.05
C TRP A 52 10.34 12.54 6.69
N GLY A 53 10.57 13.17 5.54
CA GLY A 53 11.88 13.60 5.08
C GLY A 53 12.69 12.49 4.39
N TYR A 54 12.03 11.42 3.94
CA TYR A 54 12.65 10.33 3.19
C TYR A 54 12.37 10.45 1.71
N GLU A 55 13.32 9.99 0.88
CA GLU A 55 13.08 9.82 -0.54
C GLU A 55 12.09 8.65 -0.77
N PRO A 56 11.14 8.80 -1.73
CA PRO A 56 10.29 7.71 -2.19
C PRO A 56 11.12 6.51 -2.64
N PHE A 57 10.83 5.31 -2.12
CA PHE A 57 11.53 4.09 -2.52
C PHE A 57 10.59 2.90 -2.82
N ILE A 58 9.27 3.09 -2.70
CA ILE A 58 8.32 2.06 -3.16
C ILE A 58 8.16 2.17 -4.67
N HIS A 59 8.59 1.14 -5.37
CA HIS A 59 8.53 1.06 -6.83
C HIS A 59 7.25 0.39 -7.33
N SER A 60 6.79 -0.65 -6.63
CA SER A 60 5.59 -1.40 -6.94
C SER A 60 4.95 -1.99 -5.69
N VAL A 61 3.65 -2.24 -5.76
CA VAL A 61 2.86 -2.93 -4.72
C VAL A 61 2.14 -4.09 -5.37
N GLU A 62 2.45 -5.31 -4.94
CA GLU A 62 1.84 -6.52 -5.46
C GLU A 62 0.90 -7.13 -4.42
N LEU A 63 -0.37 -7.35 -4.80
CA LEU A 63 -1.37 -8.01 -3.97
C LEU A 63 -1.31 -9.52 -4.26
N THR A 64 -0.64 -10.28 -3.39
CA THR A 64 -0.34 -11.71 -3.61
C THR A 64 -1.43 -12.66 -3.10
N SER A 65 -2.24 -12.23 -2.13
CA SER A 65 -3.35 -13.00 -1.59
C SER A 65 -4.53 -12.07 -1.30
N PHE A 66 -5.73 -12.51 -1.67
CA PHE A 66 -6.95 -11.76 -1.45
C PHE A 66 -8.06 -12.74 -1.00
N LEU A 67 -8.43 -12.67 0.27
CA LEU A 67 -9.51 -13.46 0.86
C LEU A 67 -10.70 -12.53 1.10
N ILE A 68 -11.80 -12.82 0.43
CA ILE A 68 -13.10 -12.19 0.64
C ILE A 68 -13.93 -13.23 1.41
N THR A 69 -14.42 -12.88 2.59
CA THR A 69 -15.25 -13.73 3.46
C THR A 69 -16.61 -13.09 3.64
#